data_AF-A0A6J0PS70-F1
#
_entry.id   AF-A0A6J0PS70-F1
#
_cell.length_a   1.000
_cell.length_b   1.000
_cell.length_c   1.000
_cell.angle_alpha   90.00
_cell.angle_beta   90.00
_cell.angle_gamma   90.00
#
_symmetry.space_group_name_H-M   'P 1'
#
loop_
_entity.id
_entity.type
_entity.pdbx_description
1 polymer ?
#
loop_
_entity_poly.entity_id
_entity_poly.type
_entity_poly.pdbx_seq_one_letter_code
_entity_poly.pdbx_strand_id
1 'polypeptide(L)'
;MNGRPLLTLSGSFRADKLGRRAVQLSGITSRVDWDFDAVHVVRGEKDRNAELWPNLARDTSPEALLSTLGDKIDDGRHLYIATNEPDTSLFDPLKDKYTVHFLDDFKDLWGENSEWYMETESFNNGIPVEFDGYMRVEVDTEVFLRGKKQIETFNDLTSDCKDGINTCHMDS
;
A
#
# COMPACT_ATOMS: atom_id res chain seq x y z
N MET A 1 -32.07 17.14 -17.78
CA MET A 1 -31.43 15.89 -18.23
C MET A 1 -29.93 16.12 -18.25
N ASN A 2 -29.24 15.77 -17.15
CA ASN A 2 -27.80 15.99 -17.01
C ASN A 2 -27.07 14.68 -17.34
N GLY A 3 -26.57 14.57 -18.58
CA GLY A 3 -25.62 13.54 -18.97
C GLY A 3 -24.21 13.97 -18.59
N ARG A 4 -23.55 13.21 -17.71
CA ARG A 4 -22.11 13.36 -17.44
C ARG A 4 -21.32 12.84 -18.64
N PRO A 5 -20.25 13.52 -19.11
CA PRO A 5 -19.40 12.96 -20.15
C PRO A 5 -18.46 11.92 -19.55
N LEU A 6 -18.39 10.78 -20.22
CA LEU A 6 -17.37 9.75 -20.03
C LEU A 6 -16.04 10.35 -20.50
N LEU A 7 -15.10 10.60 -19.57
CA LEU A 7 -13.75 11.07 -19.90
C LEU A 7 -13.02 9.98 -20.68
N THR A 8 -12.90 10.18 -21.99
CA THR A 8 -11.95 9.45 -22.83
C THR A 8 -10.54 9.94 -22.49
N LEU A 9 -9.86 9.18 -21.63
CA LEU A 9 -8.44 9.40 -21.32
C LEU A 9 -7.62 9.21 -22.60
N SER A 10 -6.94 10.27 -23.06
CA SER A 10 -6.03 10.20 -24.20
C SER A 10 -4.83 9.28 -23.89
N GLY A 11 -4.33 8.55 -24.89
CA GLY A 11 -3.24 7.58 -24.74
C GLY A 11 -1.92 8.16 -24.21
N SER A 12 -1.71 9.48 -24.34
CA SER A 12 -0.53 10.17 -23.80
C SER A 12 -0.57 10.26 -22.26
N PHE A 13 -1.75 10.42 -21.65
CA PHE A 13 -1.90 10.58 -20.20
C PHE A 13 -1.60 9.29 -19.42
N ARG A 14 -1.83 8.12 -20.03
CA ARG A 14 -1.55 6.81 -19.42
C ARG A 14 -0.05 6.52 -19.35
N ALA A 15 0.69 6.77 -20.43
CA ALA A 15 2.15 6.58 -20.46
C ALA A 15 2.86 7.48 -19.43
N ASP A 16 2.36 8.70 -19.28
CA ASP A 16 2.80 9.71 -18.34
C ASP A 16 2.58 9.35 -16.86
N LYS A 17 1.43 8.77 -16.49
CA LYS A 17 1.21 8.26 -15.12
C LYS A 17 2.05 7.00 -14.84
N LEU A 18 2.23 6.12 -15.82
CA LEU A 18 3.04 4.90 -15.69
C LEU A 18 4.54 5.19 -15.53
N GLY A 19 5.10 6.10 -16.34
CA GLY A 19 6.51 6.48 -16.24
C GLY A 19 6.86 7.13 -14.90
N ARG A 20 5.90 7.85 -14.31
CA ARG A 20 6.09 8.55 -13.03
C ARG A 20 6.11 7.61 -11.83
N ARG A 21 5.26 6.57 -11.78
CA ARG A 21 5.27 5.54 -10.71
C ARG A 21 6.64 4.88 -10.53
N ALA A 22 7.37 4.67 -11.63
CA ALA A 22 8.69 4.06 -11.59
C ALA A 22 9.70 4.90 -10.78
N VAL A 23 9.56 6.23 -10.76
CA VAL A 23 10.43 7.13 -9.99
C VAL A 23 10.15 7.00 -8.50
N GLN A 24 8.88 7.06 -8.07
CA GLN A 24 8.52 6.85 -6.65
C GLN A 24 9.01 5.48 -6.18
N LEU A 25 8.69 4.45 -6.95
CA LEU A 25 9.07 3.08 -6.67
C LEU A 25 10.59 2.90 -6.52
N SER A 26 11.37 3.39 -7.49
CA SER A 26 12.84 3.32 -7.43
C SER A 26 13.40 4.10 -6.24
N GLY A 27 12.80 5.24 -5.90
CA GLY A 27 13.20 6.05 -4.75
C GLY A 27 12.93 5.35 -3.43
N ILE A 28 11.75 4.74 -3.28
CA ILE A 28 11.36 3.97 -2.10
C ILE A 28 12.27 2.74 -1.97
N THR A 29 12.37 1.90 -3.00
CA THR A 29 13.14 0.64 -2.92
C THR A 29 14.62 0.88 -2.67
N SER A 30 15.18 1.99 -3.15
CA SER A 30 16.57 2.35 -2.84
C SER A 30 16.79 2.77 -1.39
N ARG A 31 15.79 3.35 -0.73
CA ARG A 31 15.88 3.75 0.70
C ARG A 31 15.66 2.60 1.67
N VAL A 32 15.06 1.51 1.19
CA VAL A 32 14.97 0.23 1.90
C VAL A 32 16.00 -0.78 1.38
N ASP A 33 17.11 -0.27 0.84
CA ASP A 33 18.30 -1.01 0.38
C ASP A 33 18.04 -2.15 -0.62
N TRP A 34 16.89 -2.13 -1.31
CA TRP A 34 16.41 -3.24 -2.14
C TRP A 34 16.36 -4.59 -1.39
N ASP A 35 16.43 -4.57 -0.06
CA ASP A 35 16.50 -5.74 0.81
C ASP A 35 15.51 -5.58 1.96
N PHE A 36 14.24 -5.78 1.61
CA PHE A 36 13.13 -5.67 2.53
C PHE A 36 12.11 -6.79 2.29
N ASP A 37 11.31 -7.04 3.30
CA ASP A 37 10.09 -7.84 3.19
C ASP A 37 8.89 -6.90 3.22
N ALA A 38 7.77 -7.35 2.64
CA ALA A 38 6.58 -6.53 2.54
C ALA A 38 5.35 -7.27 3.05
N VAL A 39 4.51 -6.54 3.78
CA VAL A 39 3.20 -6.99 4.21
C VAL A 39 2.15 -6.01 3.71
N HIS A 40 1.06 -6.54 3.16
CA HIS A 40 -0.09 -5.77 2.76
C HIS A 40 -1.22 -5.98 3.77
N VAL A 41 -1.54 -4.92 4.52
CA VAL A 41 -2.53 -4.90 5.60
C VAL A 41 -3.76 -4.09 5.18
N VAL A 42 -4.85 -4.76 4.86
CA VAL A 42 -6.13 -4.15 4.48
C VAL A 42 -7.05 -4.10 5.69
N ARG A 43 -7.28 -2.90 6.24
CA ARG A 43 -8.25 -2.65 7.32
C ARG A 43 -9.28 -1.65 6.83
N GLY A 44 -9.05 -0.35 7.00
CA GLY A 44 -9.89 0.72 6.45
C GLY A 44 -11.39 0.48 6.68
N GLU A 45 -12.20 0.61 5.62
CA GLU A 45 -13.65 0.37 5.72
C GLU A 45 -14.02 -1.10 6.04
N LYS A 46 -13.15 -2.08 5.75
CA LYS A 46 -13.44 -3.50 6.05
C LYS A 46 -13.41 -3.80 7.54
N ASP A 47 -12.52 -3.14 8.29
CA ASP A 47 -12.41 -3.30 9.75
C ASP A 47 -13.68 -2.84 10.49
N ARG A 48 -14.47 -1.96 9.88
CA ARG A 48 -15.75 -1.49 10.41
C ARG A 48 -16.92 -2.45 10.14
N ASN A 49 -16.71 -3.51 9.37
CA ASN A 49 -17.76 -4.45 8.98
C ASN A 49 -17.40 -5.89 9.36
N ALA A 50 -17.50 -6.16 10.66
CA ALA A 50 -17.27 -7.50 11.23
C ALA A 50 -18.29 -8.55 10.76
N GLU A 51 -19.43 -8.16 10.17
CA GLU A 51 -20.37 -9.13 9.58
C GLU A 51 -19.79 -9.78 8.32
N LEU A 52 -19.05 -9.00 7.52
CA LEU A 52 -18.38 -9.50 6.31
C LEU A 52 -16.95 -10.00 6.57
N TRP A 53 -16.24 -9.39 7.52
CA TRP A 53 -14.86 -9.73 7.90
C TRP A 53 -14.73 -9.91 9.43
N PRO A 54 -15.28 -11.02 9.98
CA PRO A 54 -15.36 -11.22 11.43
C PRO A 54 -14.01 -11.45 12.13
N ASN A 55 -12.97 -11.84 11.40
CA ASN A 55 -11.67 -12.15 11.97
C ASN A 55 -10.63 -11.03 11.73
N LEU A 56 -10.87 -10.17 10.73
CA LEU A 56 -9.90 -9.17 10.27
C LEU A 56 -9.29 -8.32 11.38
N ALA A 57 -10.11 -7.76 12.27
CA ALA A 57 -9.64 -6.89 13.35
C ALA A 57 -8.66 -7.62 14.30
N ARG A 58 -8.99 -8.88 14.65
CA ARG A 58 -8.20 -9.74 15.54
C ARG A 58 -6.91 -10.20 14.85
N ASP A 59 -7.02 -10.66 13.63
CA ASP A 59 -5.92 -11.31 12.91
C ASP A 59 -4.89 -10.28 12.38
N THR A 60 -5.30 -9.02 12.22
CA THR A 60 -4.41 -7.90 11.90
C THR A 60 -4.14 -7.01 13.12
N SER A 61 -4.36 -7.51 14.35
CA SER A 61 -3.91 -6.80 15.55
C SER A 61 -2.39 -6.78 15.65
N PRO A 62 -1.78 -5.85 16.41
CA PRO A 62 -0.33 -5.75 16.50
C PRO A 62 0.32 -7.04 17.02
N GLU A 63 -0.30 -7.70 18.00
CA GLU A 63 0.17 -8.97 18.57
C GLU A 63 0.06 -10.13 17.56
N ALA A 64 -1.04 -10.20 16.81
CA ALA A 64 -1.23 -11.22 15.78
C ALA A 64 -0.23 -11.03 14.62
N LEU A 65 0.00 -9.80 14.20
CA LEU A 65 1.02 -9.46 13.21
C LEU A 65 2.42 -9.83 13.71
N LEU A 66 2.79 -9.46 14.94
CA LEU A 66 4.09 -9.82 15.52
C LEU A 66 4.32 -11.33 15.52
N SER A 67 3.31 -12.10 15.90
CA SER A 67 3.37 -13.56 15.90
C SER A 67 3.55 -14.11 14.48
N THR A 68 2.63 -13.79 13.57
CA THR A 68 2.61 -14.35 12.20
C THR A 68 3.82 -13.91 11.38
N LEU A 69 4.20 -12.64 11.46
CA LEU A 69 5.40 -12.14 10.79
C LEU A 69 6.65 -12.71 11.42
N GLY A 70 6.68 -12.95 12.74
CA GLY A 70 7.84 -13.48 13.43
C GLY A 70 8.23 -14.90 13.01
N ASP A 71 7.28 -15.69 12.53
CA ASP A 71 7.54 -17.02 11.97
C ASP A 71 8.03 -16.96 10.51
N LYS A 72 7.76 -15.84 9.83
CA LYS A 72 7.99 -15.68 8.39
C LYS A 72 9.17 -14.77 8.07
N ILE A 73 9.50 -13.77 8.88
CA ILE A 73 10.47 -12.70 8.61
C ILE A 73 11.48 -12.66 9.76
N ASP A 74 12.76 -12.60 9.41
CA ASP A 74 13.84 -12.54 10.40
C ASP A 74 13.86 -11.17 11.11
N ASP A 75 14.21 -11.18 12.39
CA ASP A 75 14.37 -9.99 13.23
C ASP A 75 15.37 -8.99 12.62
N GLY A 76 15.11 -7.70 12.83
CA GLY A 76 15.96 -6.59 12.38
C GLY A 76 15.83 -6.21 10.91
N ARG A 77 15.03 -6.95 10.12
CA ARG A 77 14.84 -6.66 8.68
C ARG A 77 14.01 -5.39 8.45
N HIS A 78 14.18 -4.81 7.26
CA HIS A 78 13.29 -3.77 6.75
C HIS A 78 11.94 -4.38 6.41
N LEU A 79 10.87 -3.81 6.99
CA LEU A 79 9.50 -4.24 6.74
C LEU A 79 8.72 -3.07 6.13
N TYR A 80 8.34 -3.20 4.87
CA TYR A 80 7.42 -2.27 4.22
C TYR A 80 5.98 -2.69 4.49
N ILE A 81 5.16 -1.79 5.03
CA ILE A 81 3.74 -2.04 5.29
C ILE A 81 2.91 -1.24 4.29
N ALA A 82 2.38 -1.93 3.28
CA ALA A 82 1.35 -1.37 2.40
C ALA A 82 0.00 -1.44 3.13
N THR A 83 -0.63 -0.32 3.45
CA THR A 83 -1.89 -0.34 4.22
C THR A 83 -2.82 0.81 3.90
N ASN A 84 -4.12 0.55 4.04
CA ASN A 84 -5.16 1.56 4.03
C ASN A 84 -5.69 1.89 5.45
N GLU A 85 -5.02 1.41 6.50
CA GLU A 85 -5.29 1.79 7.88
C GLU A 85 -4.91 3.27 8.10
N PRO A 86 -5.86 4.16 8.44
CA PRO A 86 -5.55 5.57 8.68
C PRO A 86 -4.62 5.81 9.88
N ASP A 87 -4.67 4.96 10.92
CA ASP A 87 -3.82 5.10 12.09
C ASP A 87 -2.61 4.15 12.04
N THR A 88 -1.50 4.65 11.49
CA THR A 88 -0.26 3.89 11.40
C THR A 88 0.39 3.60 12.76
N SER A 89 -0.02 4.28 13.84
CA SER A 89 0.49 3.98 15.19
C SER A 89 0.04 2.61 15.69
N LEU A 90 -0.99 2.02 15.08
CA LEU A 90 -1.36 0.61 15.27
C LEU A 90 -0.16 -0.33 15.09
N PHE A 91 0.75 0.00 14.17
CA PHE A 91 1.90 -0.83 13.85
C PHE A 91 3.15 -0.53 14.69
N ASP A 92 3.11 0.44 15.60
CA ASP A 92 4.26 0.81 16.43
C ASP A 92 4.88 -0.39 17.18
N PRO A 93 4.12 -1.36 17.72
CA PRO A 93 4.71 -2.53 18.36
C PRO A 93 5.62 -3.38 17.45
N LEU A 94 5.46 -3.31 16.12
CA LEU A 94 6.33 -4.02 15.17
C LEU A 94 7.74 -3.41 15.14
N LYS A 95 7.91 -2.15 15.54
CA LYS A 95 9.20 -1.44 15.52
C LYS A 95 10.20 -2.00 16.53
N ASP A 96 9.74 -2.77 17.52
CA ASP A 96 10.62 -3.48 18.46
C ASP A 96 11.41 -4.60 17.76
N LYS A 97 10.88 -5.13 16.64
CA LYS A 97 11.42 -6.28 15.92
C LYS A 97 11.92 -5.96 14.51
N TYR A 98 11.33 -4.96 13.85
CA TYR A 98 11.60 -4.62 12.46
C TYR A 98 11.87 -3.13 12.27
N THR A 99 12.60 -2.78 11.21
CA THR A 99 12.65 -1.38 10.74
C THR A 99 11.44 -1.16 9.83
N VAL A 100 10.37 -0.57 10.38
CA VAL A 100 9.08 -0.42 9.70
C VAL A 100 9.06 0.82 8.80
N HIS A 101 8.52 0.68 7.58
CA HIS A 101 8.34 1.76 6.61
C HIS A 101 6.92 1.77 6.03
N PHE A 102 6.39 2.96 5.74
CA PHE A 102 5.14 3.21 5.06
C PHE A 102 5.35 4.11 3.84
N LEU A 103 4.35 4.18 2.96
CA LEU A 103 4.36 5.10 1.81
C LEU A 103 4.61 6.56 2.20
N ASP A 104 4.08 6.98 3.35
CA ASP A 104 4.16 8.37 3.83
C ASP A 104 5.53 8.73 4.40
N ASP A 105 6.36 7.76 4.76
CA ASP A 105 7.76 7.99 5.15
C ASP A 105 8.60 8.51 3.96
N PHE A 106 8.09 8.33 2.74
CA PHE A 106 8.70 8.76 1.49
C PHE A 106 7.95 9.92 0.83
N LYS A 107 7.20 10.70 1.62
CA LYS A 107 6.39 11.82 1.12
C LYS A 107 7.20 12.89 0.41
N ASP A 108 8.49 13.00 0.65
CA ASP A 108 9.38 13.89 -0.11
C ASP A 108 9.55 13.49 -1.59
N LEU A 109 9.19 12.25 -1.97
CA LEU A 109 9.21 11.80 -3.37
C LEU A 109 7.98 12.20 -4.19
N TRP A 110 6.88 12.63 -3.54
CA TRP A 110 5.61 12.91 -4.21
C TRP A 110 4.79 14.07 -3.61
N GLY A 111 5.20 14.59 -2.45
CA GLY A 111 4.56 15.73 -1.79
C GLY A 111 4.80 17.05 -2.52
N GLU A 112 4.18 18.12 -2.04
CA GLU A 112 4.16 19.44 -2.70
C GLU A 112 5.56 20.04 -2.95
N ASN A 113 6.55 19.64 -2.14
CA ASN A 113 7.95 20.09 -2.29
C ASN A 113 8.83 19.12 -3.09
N SER A 114 8.25 18.06 -3.67
CA SER A 114 8.99 17.05 -4.43
C SER A 114 9.31 17.52 -5.85
N GLU A 115 10.39 16.99 -6.42
CA GLU A 115 10.70 17.18 -7.85
C GLU A 115 9.53 16.72 -8.73
N TRP A 116 8.90 15.60 -8.36
CA TRP A 116 7.73 15.07 -9.07
C TRP A 116 6.56 16.06 -9.12
N TYR A 117 6.25 16.72 -8.00
CA TYR A 117 5.17 17.69 -7.94
C TYR A 117 5.45 18.89 -8.85
N MET A 118 6.66 19.46 -8.75
CA MET A 118 7.09 20.59 -9.59
C MET A 118 7.12 20.24 -11.08
N GLU A 119 7.63 19.06 -11.44
CA GLU A 119 7.66 18.58 -12.82
C GLU A 119 6.24 18.39 -13.37
N THR A 120 5.37 17.71 -12.63
CA THR A 120 3.99 17.47 -13.08
C THR A 120 3.20 18.77 -13.23
N GLU A 121 3.39 19.73 -12.33
CA GLU A 121 2.84 21.08 -12.46
C GLU A 121 3.33 21.77 -13.74
N SER A 122 4.64 21.76 -13.97
CA SER A 122 5.25 22.39 -15.15
C SER A 122 4.74 21.78 -16.47
N PHE A 123 4.56 20.46 -16.51
CA PHE A 123 4.07 19.77 -17.72
C PHE A 123 2.55 19.89 -17.92
N ASN A 124 1.80 20.21 -16.87
CA ASN A 124 0.34 20.24 -16.88
C ASN A 124 -0.19 21.67 -16.69
N ASN A 125 0.38 22.63 -17.42
CA ASN A 125 -0.07 24.02 -17.48
C ASN A 125 -0.21 24.70 -16.11
N GLY A 126 0.70 24.41 -15.17
CA GLY A 126 0.65 24.97 -13.82
C GLY A 126 -0.36 24.28 -12.90
N ILE A 127 -0.86 23.08 -13.27
CA ILE A 127 -1.76 22.28 -12.43
C ILE A 127 -1.00 21.02 -11.99
N PRO A 128 -0.55 20.93 -10.72
CA PRO A 128 0.13 19.74 -10.24
C PRO A 128 -0.76 18.51 -10.31
N VAL A 129 -0.16 17.35 -10.55
CA VAL A 129 -0.88 16.08 -10.43
C VAL A 129 -0.96 15.73 -8.95
N GLU A 130 -2.15 15.48 -8.44
CA GLU A 130 -2.32 15.04 -7.06
C GLU A 130 -1.84 13.59 -6.89
N PHE A 131 -1.09 13.32 -5.82
CA PHE A 131 -0.79 11.96 -5.39
C PHE A 131 -2.00 11.37 -4.65
N ASP A 132 -3.06 11.17 -5.43
CA ASP A 132 -4.39 10.75 -4.97
C ASP A 132 -4.41 9.31 -4.45
N GLY A 133 -5.56 8.87 -3.93
CA GLY A 133 -5.74 7.50 -3.44
C GLY A 133 -5.46 6.42 -4.47
N TYR A 134 -5.68 6.70 -5.76
CA TYR A 134 -5.36 5.77 -6.83
C TYR A 134 -3.84 5.62 -7.02
N MET A 135 -3.11 6.73 -7.06
CA MET A 135 -1.65 6.71 -7.16
C MET A 135 -0.99 6.05 -5.95
N ARG A 136 -1.54 6.28 -4.75
CA ARG A 136 -1.09 5.62 -3.52
C ARG A 136 -1.17 4.11 -3.60
N VAL A 137 -2.36 3.57 -3.93
CA VAL A 137 -2.57 2.12 -4.08
C VAL A 137 -1.61 1.52 -5.10
N GLU A 138 -1.41 2.20 -6.23
CA GLU A 138 -0.57 1.69 -7.31
C GLU A 138 0.91 1.66 -6.92
N VAL A 139 1.41 2.70 -6.25
CA VAL A 139 2.80 2.70 -5.73
C VAL A 139 2.96 1.68 -4.59
N ASP A 140 2.03 1.62 -3.64
CA ASP A 140 2.05 0.63 -2.56
C ASP A 140 2.09 -0.81 -3.10
N THR A 141 1.24 -1.10 -4.08
CA THR A 141 1.19 -2.43 -4.73
C THR A 141 2.53 -2.76 -5.38
N GLU A 142 3.11 -1.82 -6.13
CA GLU A 142 4.39 -2.04 -6.80
C GLU A 142 5.56 -2.20 -5.81
N VAL A 143 5.57 -1.44 -4.71
CA VAL A 143 6.60 -1.60 -3.66
C VAL A 143 6.45 -2.95 -2.96
N PHE A 144 5.20 -3.32 -2.61
CA PHE A 144 4.89 -4.62 -2.02
C PHE A 144 5.39 -5.78 -2.88
N LEU A 145 5.12 -5.75 -4.20
CA LEU A 145 5.55 -6.79 -5.15
C LEU A 145 7.08 -6.91 -5.30
N ARG A 146 7.86 -5.97 -4.77
CA ARG A 146 9.34 -6.01 -4.76
C ARG A 146 9.94 -6.54 -3.46
N GLY A 147 9.12 -6.73 -2.42
CA GLY A 147 9.56 -7.37 -1.19
C GLY A 147 10.01 -8.81 -1.44
N LYS A 148 11.05 -9.27 -0.72
CA LYS A 148 11.58 -10.64 -0.82
C LYS A 148 10.55 -11.67 -0.35
N LYS A 149 9.89 -11.40 0.77
CA LYS A 149 8.67 -12.09 1.22
C LYS A 149 7.48 -11.13 1.09
N GLN A 150 6.37 -11.68 0.61
CA GLN A 150 5.12 -10.97 0.37
C GLN A 150 4.05 -11.65 1.20
N ILE A 151 3.48 -10.92 2.16
CA ILE A 151 2.50 -11.43 3.10
C ILE A 151 1.20 -10.63 2.93
N GLU A 152 0.15 -11.30 2.50
CA GLU A 152 -1.15 -10.67 2.19
C GLU A 152 -2.16 -10.82 3.32
N THR A 153 -2.98 -9.79 3.54
CA THR A 153 -4.05 -9.85 4.55
C THR A 153 -4.93 -11.07 4.37
N PHE A 154 -5.55 -11.16 3.21
CA PHE A 154 -6.38 -12.28 2.82
C PHE A 154 -5.44 -13.32 2.22
N ASN A 155 -5.41 -14.52 2.80
CA ASN A 155 -4.55 -15.69 2.52
C ASN A 155 -3.45 -15.94 3.57
N ASP A 156 -2.71 -14.93 4.01
CA ASP A 156 -1.60 -15.16 4.96
C ASP A 156 -1.90 -14.76 6.40
N LEU A 157 -2.66 -13.67 6.61
CA LEU A 157 -2.89 -13.11 7.94
C LEU A 157 -4.23 -13.55 8.53
N THR A 158 -5.29 -13.53 7.73
CA THR A 158 -6.65 -13.90 8.17
C THR A 158 -7.27 -14.98 7.30
N SER A 159 -8.15 -15.77 7.93
CA SER A 159 -9.03 -16.71 7.23
C SER A 159 -10.23 -16.03 6.54
N ASP A 160 -10.43 -14.73 6.76
CA ASP A 160 -11.47 -14.00 6.05
C ASP A 160 -11.14 -13.90 4.55
N CYS A 161 -12.18 -13.85 3.74
CA CYS A 161 -12.04 -13.78 2.30
C CYS A 161 -12.08 -12.33 1.81
N LYS A 162 -11.31 -12.05 0.76
CA LYS A 162 -11.11 -10.69 0.25
C LYS A 162 -12.43 -9.97 0.01
N ASP A 163 -13.43 -10.66 -0.52
CA ASP A 163 -14.75 -10.10 -0.84
C ASP A 163 -15.84 -10.44 0.22
N GLY A 164 -15.43 -10.94 1.39
CA GLY A 164 -16.28 -11.23 2.56
C GLY A 164 -16.51 -12.72 2.80
N ILE A 165 -17.01 -13.09 3.97
CA ILE A 165 -17.11 -14.48 4.48
C ILE A 165 -17.82 -15.50 3.54
N ASN A 166 -18.70 -15.04 2.64
CA ASN A 166 -19.41 -15.91 1.69
C ASN A 166 -18.74 -16.05 0.33
N THR A 167 -17.51 -15.54 0.17
CA THR A 167 -16.81 -15.47 -1.13
C THR A 167 -15.54 -16.30 -1.18
N CYS A 168 -15.28 -17.09 -0.12
CA CYS A 168 -14.14 -17.98 -0.07
C CYS A 168 -14.23 -19.01 -1.20
N HIS A 169 -13.50 -18.77 -2.29
CA HIS A 169 -13.26 -19.78 -3.29
C HIS A 169 -12.30 -20.79 -2.66
N MET A 170 -12.83 -21.95 -2.25
CA MET A 170 -11.99 -23.10 -1.99
C MET A 170 -11.41 -23.51 -3.36
N ASP A 171 -10.15 -23.17 -3.60
CA ASP A 171 -9.42 -23.75 -4.73
C ASP A 171 -9.51 -25.28 -4.58
N SER A 172 -10.24 -25.90 -5.51
CA SER A 172 -10.51 -27.34 -5.58
C SER A 172 -9.41 -28.06 -6.34
#